data_AF-A0AAE9PYW8-F1
#
_entry.id   AF-A0AAE9PYW8-F1
#
_cell.length_a   1.000
_cell.length_b   1.000
_cell.length_c   1.000
_cell.angle_alpha   90.00
_cell.angle_beta   90.00
_cell.angle_gamma   90.00
#
_symmetry.space_group_name_H-M   'P 1'
#
loop_
_entity.id
_entity.type
_entity.pdbx_description
1 polymer ?
#
loop_
_entity_poly.entity_id
_entity_poly.type
_entity_poly.pdbx_seq_one_letter_code
_entity_poly.pdbx_strand_id
1 'polypeptide(L)'
;MRFTHLEKATTVLSDHPVRLRSAYAVGPVMLPENCGVGREWSNYFAHEDWNLEKACGEEGIELSAGGKAACRLLTELDPRTAELNLGVFPPLAEQERLLLVSNLRCMVAQEVIFRPFEGTGQIWIDGTLVYAESGPFRLYLEEGDHTVVIIAAFIPEEARSIRISGNQVCNEPDVAELHREFVERNIRFHMAWLEVEKSAGREGEDSPILFYLLRKDRIDLPLDQTLWVEVTNDEGIKLDRFPAHWEQEQSYDWDEEKARNTGMLHFTVTYRDHEAVEHHFVYSALVRPLSVVVEGLQEEYDRYIQARAIDILHSAQKIQIEGLLEELKRLTDLPEDPFEIWDYRIVREYIKLLKQIFTNGHTGQSQPPSLLQEEHIFLSNDGIGEGFFVSRLDNSLQRYTIQLPRSYSTDRQYPLIVLMPGKRYELGLPDFQNRGFGQGWEEEAIFVTFSCRGVTLGSYIGEAAFWRRWMSYCKHTEWTKSGSI
;
A
#
# COMPACT_ATOMS: atom_id res chain seq x y z
N MET A 1 -14.08 19.52 18.32
CA MET A 1 -13.08 20.61 18.43
C MET A 1 -13.27 21.60 17.29
N ARG A 2 -13.33 22.90 17.57
CA ARG A 2 -13.51 23.96 16.57
C ARG A 2 -12.31 24.88 16.54
N PHE A 3 -11.73 25.08 15.36
CA PHE A 3 -10.75 26.14 15.15
C PHE A 3 -11.46 27.40 14.70
N THR A 4 -11.09 28.52 15.30
CA THR A 4 -11.69 29.83 15.04
C THR A 4 -10.60 30.80 14.59
N HIS A 5 -11.00 31.86 13.88
CA HIS A 5 -10.10 32.90 13.38
C HIS A 5 -9.02 32.37 12.42
N LEU A 6 -9.42 31.51 11.48
CA LEU A 6 -8.53 30.95 10.45
C LEU A 6 -8.34 31.84 9.21
N GLU A 7 -8.71 33.13 9.28
CA GLU A 7 -8.69 34.05 8.13
C GLU A 7 -7.31 34.13 7.47
N LYS A 8 -6.24 34.18 8.28
CA LYS A 8 -4.84 34.24 7.81
C LYS A 8 -4.34 32.92 7.22
N ALA A 9 -5.06 31.83 7.45
CA ALA A 9 -4.76 30.50 6.91
C ALA A 9 -5.87 30.02 5.95
N THR A 10 -6.62 30.94 5.34
CA THR A 10 -7.71 30.60 4.41
C THR A 10 -7.22 30.53 2.96
N THR A 11 -7.44 29.38 2.33
CA THR A 11 -7.27 29.19 0.88
C THR A 11 -8.64 29.22 0.22
N VAL A 12 -8.84 30.09 -0.76
CA VAL A 12 -10.10 30.15 -1.52
C VAL A 12 -10.03 29.16 -2.67
N LEU A 13 -10.94 28.19 -2.69
CA LEU A 13 -11.13 27.28 -3.80
C LEU A 13 -11.93 27.99 -4.89
N SER A 14 -11.35 28.04 -6.08
CA SER A 14 -11.93 28.62 -7.31
C SER A 14 -11.87 27.57 -8.43
N ASP A 15 -12.18 27.96 -9.66
CA ASP A 15 -12.22 27.08 -10.85
C ASP A 15 -10.83 26.60 -11.33
N HIS A 16 -9.79 26.68 -10.50
CA HIS A 16 -8.42 26.26 -10.83
C HIS A 16 -7.78 25.50 -9.66
N PRO A 17 -6.79 24.61 -9.92
CA PRO A 17 -6.03 23.96 -8.87
C PRO A 17 -5.40 24.97 -7.91
N VAL A 18 -5.72 24.81 -6.63
CA VAL A 18 -5.15 25.58 -5.52
C VAL A 18 -4.20 24.71 -4.71
N ARG A 19 -3.34 25.36 -3.93
CA ARG A 19 -2.47 24.74 -2.94
C ARG A 19 -2.73 25.41 -1.61
N LEU A 20 -2.52 24.68 -0.51
CA LEU A 20 -2.46 25.30 0.80
C LEU A 20 -1.22 26.21 0.86
N ARG A 21 -1.44 27.52 0.87
CA ARG A 21 -0.37 28.53 0.91
C ARG A 21 -0.04 29.02 2.33
N SER A 22 -0.88 28.65 3.28
CA SER A 22 -0.79 29.09 4.67
C SER A 22 -1.49 28.10 5.59
N ALA A 23 -0.86 27.80 6.71
CA ALA A 23 -1.43 26.94 7.75
C ALA A 23 -0.88 27.36 9.12
N TYR A 24 -1.69 27.16 10.15
CA TYR A 24 -1.20 27.16 11.52
C TYR A 24 -0.59 25.81 11.82
N ALA A 25 0.70 25.80 12.14
CA ALA A 25 1.42 24.61 12.56
C ALA A 25 1.43 24.53 14.09
N VAL A 26 0.91 23.43 14.62
CA VAL A 26 0.86 23.13 16.06
C VAL A 26 1.71 21.90 16.32
N GLY A 27 2.74 22.06 17.14
CA GLY A 27 3.65 20.99 17.54
C GLY A 27 5.13 21.34 17.47
N PRO A 28 6.02 20.34 17.60
CA PRO A 28 5.71 18.91 17.71
C PRO A 28 4.86 18.56 18.94
N VAL A 29 3.93 17.61 18.80
CA VAL A 29 3.10 17.09 19.89
C VAL A 29 3.30 15.58 19.98
N MET A 30 3.49 15.07 21.20
CA MET A 30 3.53 13.64 21.45
C MET A 30 2.12 13.06 21.29
N LEU A 31 1.91 12.34 20.19
CA LEU A 31 0.72 11.56 19.94
C LEU A 31 1.15 10.09 19.77
N PRO A 32 0.36 9.11 20.23
CA PRO A 32 0.74 7.71 20.14
C PRO A 32 1.21 7.30 18.75
N GLU A 33 2.21 6.41 18.71
CA GLU A 33 2.64 5.72 17.50
C GLU A 33 1.43 5.05 16.85
N ASN A 34 1.27 5.25 15.55
CA ASN A 34 0.07 4.86 14.82
C ASN A 34 -1.26 5.35 15.45
N CYS A 35 -1.46 6.66 15.52
CA CYS A 35 -2.82 7.19 15.36
C CYS A 35 -3.30 6.98 13.90
N GLY A 36 -3.33 5.74 13.42
CA GLY A 36 -4.18 5.30 12.32
C GLY A 36 -5.61 5.15 12.81
N VAL A 37 -6.13 6.15 13.52
CA VAL A 37 -7.39 6.01 14.22
C VAL A 37 -8.14 7.30 14.18
N GLY A 38 -9.45 7.22 13.95
CA GLY A 38 -10.40 8.25 14.30
C GLY A 38 -10.52 8.51 15.81
N ARG A 39 -9.48 8.21 16.62
CA ARG A 39 -9.39 8.70 17.98
C ARG A 39 -9.35 10.21 17.89
N GLU A 40 -10.23 10.84 18.66
CA GLU A 40 -10.28 12.29 18.83
C GLU A 40 -8.91 12.78 19.31
N TRP A 41 -8.00 13.09 18.38
CA TRP A 41 -6.73 13.76 18.64
C TRP A 41 -6.98 15.09 19.34
N SER A 42 -8.20 15.64 19.21
CA SER A 42 -8.69 16.77 19.98
C SER A 42 -8.65 16.55 21.50
N ASN A 43 -8.75 15.32 22.00
CA ASN A 43 -8.72 15.03 23.44
C ASN A 43 -7.33 15.19 24.07
N TYR A 44 -6.28 15.35 23.24
CA TYR A 44 -4.94 15.73 23.68
C TYR A 44 -4.81 17.22 23.97
N PHE A 45 -5.87 18.00 23.73
CA PHE A 45 -5.92 19.44 23.94
C PHE A 45 -6.93 19.75 25.05
N ALA A 46 -6.61 20.76 25.86
CA ALA A 46 -7.40 21.08 27.06
C ALA A 46 -8.75 21.77 26.76
N HIS A 47 -8.89 22.37 25.58
CA HIS A 47 -10.07 23.14 25.17
C HIS A 47 -10.67 22.57 23.89
N GLU A 48 -12.00 22.66 23.77
CA GLU A 48 -12.72 22.24 22.56
C GLU A 48 -12.64 23.29 21.43
N ASP A 49 -12.53 24.57 21.78
CA ASP A 49 -12.48 25.69 20.82
C ASP A 49 -11.15 26.45 20.91
N TRP A 50 -10.46 26.59 19.79
CA TRP A 50 -9.14 27.23 19.73
C TRP A 50 -9.10 28.44 18.81
N ASN A 51 -8.57 29.54 19.34
CA ASN A 51 -8.17 30.70 18.56
C ASN A 51 -6.67 30.59 18.25
N LEU A 52 -6.33 30.05 17.07
CA LEU A 52 -4.94 29.80 16.68
C LEU A 52 -4.15 31.08 16.44
N GLU A 53 -4.82 32.16 16.02
CA GLU A 53 -4.20 33.47 15.87
C GLU A 53 -3.69 34.00 17.22
N LYS A 54 -4.50 33.87 18.27
CA LYS A 54 -4.12 34.22 19.64
C LYS A 54 -3.01 33.29 20.15
N ALA A 55 -3.14 31.98 19.92
CA ALA A 55 -2.15 30.99 20.36
C ALA A 55 -0.75 31.20 19.75
N CYS A 56 -0.66 31.78 18.54
CA CYS A 56 0.62 32.18 17.94
C CYS A 56 1.30 33.34 18.67
N GLY A 57 0.53 34.21 19.33
CA GLY A 57 1.03 35.36 20.09
C GLY A 57 1.26 35.08 21.57
N GLU A 58 0.80 33.92 22.06
CA GLU A 58 0.99 33.43 23.43
C GLU A 58 2.03 32.29 23.45
N GLU A 59 2.23 31.65 24.61
CA GLU A 59 3.16 30.51 24.76
C GLU A 59 2.67 29.19 24.10
N GLY A 60 1.71 29.26 23.16
CA GLY A 60 1.17 28.10 22.45
C GLY A 60 -0.17 27.57 22.98
N ILE A 61 -0.48 26.33 22.60
CA ILE A 61 -1.76 25.64 22.82
C ILE A 61 -1.63 24.67 24.00
N GLU A 62 -2.50 24.80 25.00
CA GLU A 62 -2.50 23.91 26.17
C GLU A 62 -2.89 22.46 25.83
N LEU A 63 -2.09 21.53 26.33
CA LEU A 63 -2.31 20.09 26.21
C LEU A 63 -3.09 19.56 27.41
N SER A 64 -3.93 18.54 27.21
CA SER A 64 -4.76 17.95 28.26
C SER A 64 -3.94 17.26 29.37
N ALA A 65 -2.76 16.73 29.03
CA ALA A 65 -1.81 16.17 29.99
C ALA A 65 -0.98 17.23 30.76
N GLY A 66 -1.21 18.53 30.49
CA GLY A 66 -0.41 19.63 30.99
C GLY A 66 0.75 20.01 30.05
N GLY A 67 1.17 21.28 30.11
CA GLY A 67 2.13 21.86 29.17
C GLY A 67 1.48 22.55 27.98
N LYS A 68 2.30 23.09 27.08
CA LYS A 68 1.86 23.81 25.88
C LYS A 68 2.60 23.34 24.64
N ALA A 69 1.88 23.14 23.54
CA ALA A 69 2.41 22.91 22.21
C ALA A 69 2.66 24.25 21.50
N ALA A 70 3.81 24.40 20.85
CA ALA A 70 4.10 25.60 20.08
C ALA A 70 3.08 25.75 18.93
N CYS A 71 2.62 26.97 18.69
CA CYS A 71 1.76 27.31 17.56
C CYS A 71 2.42 28.40 16.73
N ARG A 72 2.49 28.20 15.41
CA ARG A 72 3.10 29.15 14.47
C ARG A 72 2.27 29.27 13.20
N LEU A 73 2.08 30.49 12.72
CA LEU A 73 1.51 30.72 11.39
C LEU A 73 2.60 30.55 10.33
N LEU A 74 2.43 29.58 9.44
CA LEU A 74 3.26 29.37 8.26
C LEU A 74 2.67 30.11 7.06
N THR A 75 3.50 30.90 6.39
CA THR A 75 3.15 31.64 5.16
C THR A 75 4.26 31.62 4.11
N GLU A 76 5.44 31.11 4.46
CA GLU A 76 6.57 31.02 3.55
C GLU A 76 6.40 29.83 2.59
N LEU A 77 6.71 30.04 1.32
CA LEU A 77 6.61 29.03 0.26
C LEU A 77 7.99 28.70 -0.29
N ASP A 78 8.26 27.42 -0.58
CA ASP A 78 9.47 27.01 -1.32
C ASP A 78 9.42 27.62 -2.74
N PRO A 79 10.45 28.35 -3.17
CA PRO A 79 10.45 29.06 -4.45
C PRO A 79 10.48 28.14 -5.68
N ARG A 80 10.87 26.88 -5.53
CA ARG A 80 10.93 25.87 -6.61
C ARG A 80 9.59 25.19 -6.82
N THR A 81 8.90 24.85 -5.74
CA THR A 81 7.66 24.06 -5.79
C THR A 81 6.39 24.93 -5.63
N ALA A 82 6.55 26.14 -5.07
CA ALA A 82 5.47 27.03 -4.63
C ALA A 82 4.58 26.41 -3.54
N GLU A 83 5.20 25.63 -2.64
CA GLU A 83 4.54 24.83 -1.61
C GLU A 83 4.92 25.30 -0.21
N LEU A 84 4.06 25.07 0.78
CA LEU A 84 4.28 25.53 2.15
C LEU A 84 5.60 24.97 2.71
N ASN A 85 6.49 25.87 3.12
CA ASN A 85 7.80 25.49 3.63
C ASN A 85 7.69 24.97 5.07
N LEU A 86 7.87 23.65 5.25
CA LEU A 86 7.89 22.99 6.56
C LEU A 86 9.29 22.88 7.17
N GLY A 87 10.34 23.31 6.46
CA GLY A 87 11.75 23.21 6.90
C GLY A 87 12.12 24.07 8.11
N VAL A 88 11.15 24.81 8.67
CA VAL A 88 11.27 25.53 9.95
C VAL A 88 11.12 24.61 11.18
N PHE A 89 10.68 23.38 10.97
CA PHE A 89 10.56 22.35 12.00
C PHE A 89 11.69 21.31 11.88
N PRO A 90 12.25 20.82 13.00
CA PRO A 90 13.17 19.69 12.95
C PRO A 90 12.45 18.41 12.48
N PRO A 91 13.19 17.39 12.01
CA PRO A 91 12.61 16.07 11.78
C PRO A 91 11.85 15.59 13.02
N LEU A 92 10.66 15.01 12.81
CA LEU A 92 9.82 14.49 13.89
C LEU A 92 10.38 13.14 14.37
N ALA A 93 10.39 12.92 15.68
CA ALA A 93 10.57 11.59 16.24
C ALA A 93 9.34 10.70 16.00
N GLU A 94 9.46 9.39 16.24
CA GLU A 94 8.47 8.36 15.90
C GLU A 94 7.05 8.62 16.46
N GLN A 95 6.95 9.26 17.63
CA GLN A 95 5.70 9.63 18.31
C GLN A 95 5.39 11.13 18.25
N GLU A 96 6.23 11.91 17.57
CA GLU A 96 5.99 13.33 17.40
C GLU A 96 5.14 13.56 16.15
N ARG A 97 4.14 14.43 16.28
CA ARG A 97 3.28 14.84 15.17
C ARG A 97 3.26 16.35 15.02
N LEU A 98 3.11 16.80 13.78
CA LEU A 98 2.86 18.19 13.46
C LEU A 98 1.44 18.32 12.89
N LEU A 99 0.62 19.15 13.53
CA LEU A 99 -0.72 19.45 13.06
C LEU A 99 -0.68 20.72 12.21
N LEU A 100 -1.06 20.62 10.94
CA LEU A 100 -1.24 21.77 10.06
C LEU A 100 -2.73 22.07 9.94
N VAL A 101 -3.16 23.20 10.48
CA VAL A 101 -4.56 23.64 10.46
C VAL A 101 -4.72 24.77 9.45
N SER A 102 -5.62 24.59 8.50
CA SER A 102 -5.94 25.54 7.44
C SER A 102 -7.46 25.63 7.26
N ASN A 103 -7.92 26.66 6.55
CA ASN A 103 -9.32 26.79 6.16
C ASN A 103 -9.41 26.78 4.62
N LEU A 104 -10.34 25.99 4.08
CA LEU A 104 -10.63 25.94 2.67
C LEU A 104 -12.01 26.57 2.44
N ARG A 105 -12.04 27.73 1.79
CA ARG A 105 -13.29 28.40 1.44
C ARG A 105 -13.77 27.95 0.07
N CYS A 106 -14.88 27.24 0.04
CA CYS A 106 -15.54 26.79 -1.18
C CYS A 106 -16.62 27.81 -1.57
N MET A 107 -16.47 28.45 -2.73
CA MET A 107 -17.39 29.51 -3.19
C MET A 107 -18.71 28.99 -3.74
N VAL A 108 -18.73 27.73 -4.19
CA VAL A 108 -19.90 27.02 -4.70
C VAL A 108 -19.75 25.57 -4.31
N ALA A 109 -20.84 24.89 -3.96
CA ALA A 109 -20.79 23.47 -3.68
C ALA A 109 -20.27 22.71 -4.91
N GLN A 110 -19.22 21.91 -4.72
CA GLN A 110 -18.55 21.22 -5.82
C GLN A 110 -17.77 19.99 -5.35
N GLU A 111 -17.54 19.08 -6.29
CA GLU A 111 -16.56 18.01 -6.14
C GLU A 111 -15.13 18.54 -6.25
N VAL A 112 -14.28 18.07 -5.34
CA VAL A 112 -12.86 18.40 -5.28
C VAL A 112 -12.00 17.15 -5.22
N ILE A 113 -10.86 17.23 -5.87
CA ILE A 113 -9.81 16.22 -5.83
C ILE A 113 -8.67 16.75 -4.96
N PHE A 114 -8.42 16.06 -3.85
CA PHE A 114 -7.24 16.27 -3.02
C PHE A 114 -6.12 15.37 -3.53
N ARG A 115 -4.92 15.94 -3.70
CA ARG A 115 -3.70 15.22 -4.09
C ARG A 115 -2.64 15.46 -3.01
N PRO A 116 -2.59 14.60 -1.98
CA PRO A 116 -1.46 14.57 -1.07
C PRO A 116 -0.25 13.97 -1.80
N PHE A 117 0.91 14.62 -1.72
CA PHE A 117 2.17 14.01 -2.19
C PHE A 117 2.80 13.22 -1.05
N GLU A 118 3.40 12.06 -1.36
CA GLU A 118 4.18 11.17 -0.48
C GLU A 118 4.15 11.60 1.00
N GLY A 119 3.12 11.14 1.72
CA GLY A 119 2.91 11.51 3.11
C GLY A 119 1.99 10.50 3.78
N THR A 120 2.57 9.70 4.66
CA THR A 120 1.87 8.93 5.69
C THR A 120 1.35 9.93 6.73
N GLY A 121 0.15 10.46 6.48
CA GLY A 121 -0.50 11.44 7.35
C GLY A 121 -2.02 11.36 7.25
N GLN A 122 -2.70 11.85 8.28
CA GLN A 122 -4.16 11.92 8.30
C GLN A 122 -4.64 13.29 7.82
N ILE A 123 -5.72 13.32 7.05
CA ILE A 123 -6.41 14.56 6.69
C ILE A 123 -7.82 14.49 7.25
N TRP A 124 -8.15 15.49 8.06
CA TRP A 124 -9.46 15.70 8.65
C TRP A 124 -10.09 16.93 8.04
N ILE A 125 -11.36 16.82 7.64
CA ILE A 125 -12.16 17.93 7.14
C ILE A 125 -13.43 18.03 7.96
N ASP A 126 -13.67 19.20 8.55
CA ASP A 126 -14.80 19.48 9.44
C ASP A 126 -14.98 18.44 10.56
N GLY A 127 -13.85 18.05 11.16
CA GLY A 127 -13.82 17.06 12.24
C GLY A 127 -14.03 15.61 11.81
N THR A 128 -14.16 15.33 10.51
CA THR A 128 -14.24 13.97 9.99
C THR A 128 -12.92 13.54 9.37
N LEU A 129 -12.42 12.34 9.72
CA LEU A 129 -11.26 11.75 9.06
C LEU A 129 -11.64 11.34 7.64
N VAL A 130 -11.05 11.99 6.64
CA VAL A 130 -11.37 11.75 5.22
C VAL A 130 -10.28 10.99 4.48
N TYR A 131 -9.08 10.91 5.04
CA TYR A 131 -7.94 10.28 4.37
C TYR A 131 -6.84 9.89 5.38
N ALA A 132 -6.25 8.71 5.21
CA ALA A 132 -5.18 8.19 6.08
C ALA A 132 -4.23 7.21 5.36
N GLU A 133 -4.06 7.33 4.05
CA GLU A 133 -3.23 6.41 3.26
C GLU A 133 -2.33 7.16 2.26
N SER A 134 -2.12 6.61 1.06
CA SER A 134 -1.37 7.21 -0.05
C SER A 134 -2.27 7.41 -1.28
N GLY A 135 -1.99 8.46 -2.07
CA GLY A 135 -2.69 8.76 -3.31
C GLY A 135 -3.76 9.87 -3.23
N PRO A 136 -4.28 10.32 -4.38
CA PRO A 136 -5.38 11.29 -4.44
C PRO A 136 -6.70 10.71 -3.91
N PHE A 137 -7.60 11.60 -3.48
CA PHE A 137 -8.95 11.25 -3.02
C PHE A 137 -9.97 12.33 -3.42
N ARG A 138 -11.24 11.93 -3.52
CA ARG A 138 -12.36 12.81 -3.90
C ARG A 138 -13.28 13.10 -2.74
N LEU A 139 -13.80 14.32 -2.71
CA LEU A 139 -14.72 14.80 -1.69
C LEU A 139 -15.69 15.82 -2.28
N TYR A 140 -16.95 15.75 -1.90
CA TYR A 140 -17.90 16.82 -2.15
C TYR A 140 -17.82 17.84 -1.01
N LEU A 141 -17.58 19.10 -1.35
CA LEU A 141 -17.60 20.21 -0.41
C LEU A 141 -18.81 21.09 -0.68
N GLU A 142 -19.54 21.42 0.37
CA GLU A 142 -20.64 22.37 0.31
C GLU A 142 -20.12 23.80 0.08
N GLU A 143 -21.03 24.74 -0.19
CA GLU A 143 -20.67 26.15 -0.18
C GLU A 143 -20.37 26.60 1.26
N GLY A 144 -19.18 27.16 1.50
CA GLY A 144 -18.80 27.64 2.83
C GLY A 144 -17.32 27.50 3.18
N ASP A 145 -17.03 27.64 4.47
CA ASP A 145 -15.69 27.49 5.05
C ASP A 145 -15.54 26.07 5.63
N HIS A 146 -14.52 25.34 5.18
CA HIS A 146 -14.19 23.99 5.62
C HIS A 146 -12.85 23.96 6.34
N THR A 147 -12.85 23.45 7.57
CA THR A 147 -11.61 23.36 8.34
C THR A 147 -10.83 22.12 7.93
N VAL A 148 -9.59 22.31 7.49
CA VAL A 148 -8.69 21.23 7.07
C VAL A 148 -7.59 21.07 8.12
N VAL A 149 -7.47 19.89 8.69
CA VAL A 149 -6.39 19.53 9.63
C VAL A 149 -5.58 18.39 9.03
N ILE A 150 -4.28 18.60 8.87
CA ILE A 150 -3.35 17.59 8.39
C ILE A 150 -2.46 17.19 9.56
N ILE A 151 -2.45 15.90 9.90
CA ILE A 151 -1.58 15.36 10.94
C ILE A 151 -0.40 14.69 10.22
N ALA A 152 0.75 15.34 10.23
CA ALA A 152 1.97 14.85 9.61
C ALA A 152 2.75 13.97 10.60
N ALA A 153 3.08 12.75 10.18
CA ALA A 153 3.93 11.82 10.95
C ALA A 153 5.43 12.05 10.73
N PHE A 154 5.81 12.63 9.60
CA PHE A 154 7.18 13.05 9.31
C PHE A 154 7.18 14.35 8.52
N ILE A 155 8.32 15.04 8.50
CA ILE A 155 8.52 16.24 7.67
C ILE A 155 9.49 15.85 6.55
N PRO A 156 9.04 15.83 5.28
CA PRO A 156 9.92 15.49 4.16
C PRO A 156 11.05 16.51 3.99
N GLU A 157 12.21 16.06 3.50
CA GLU A 157 13.34 16.94 3.15
C GLU A 157 12.96 17.95 2.04
N GLU A 158 12.03 17.58 1.17
CA GLU A 158 11.43 18.47 0.18
C GLU A 158 10.07 18.96 0.68
N ALA A 159 9.87 20.28 0.74
CA ALA A 159 8.60 20.89 1.12
C ALA A 159 7.51 20.47 0.13
N ARG A 160 6.60 19.59 0.59
CA ARG A 160 5.46 19.12 -0.18
C ARG A 160 4.14 19.54 0.46
N SER A 161 3.25 20.16 -0.31
CA SER A 161 1.93 20.64 0.13
C SER A 161 0.79 19.86 -0.51
N ILE A 162 -0.39 19.90 0.10
CA ILE A 162 -1.59 19.30 -0.50
C ILE A 162 -2.08 20.17 -1.66
N ARG A 163 -2.17 19.58 -2.85
CA ARG A 163 -2.82 20.21 -4.01
C ARG A 163 -4.31 19.85 -4.02
N ILE A 164 -5.16 20.85 -4.25
CA ILE A 164 -6.62 20.70 -4.24
C ILE A 164 -7.14 21.27 -5.55
N SER A 165 -7.93 20.53 -6.31
CA SER A 165 -8.47 21.00 -7.59
C SER A 165 -9.95 20.67 -7.73
N GLY A 166 -10.75 21.61 -8.23
CA GLY A 166 -12.11 21.30 -8.68
C GLY A 166 -12.10 20.33 -9.87
N ASN A 167 -13.18 19.57 -10.04
CA ASN A 167 -13.27 18.55 -11.09
C ASN A 167 -13.30 19.13 -12.53
N GLN A 168 -13.52 20.43 -12.68
CA GLN A 168 -13.73 21.10 -13.98
C GLN A 168 -12.43 21.43 -14.76
N VAL A 169 -11.23 21.18 -14.21
CA VAL A 169 -9.99 21.86 -14.68
C VAL A 169 -8.96 20.95 -15.34
N CYS A 170 -9.39 19.95 -16.10
CA CYS A 170 -8.48 19.20 -16.98
C CYS A 170 -9.07 19.20 -18.41
N ASN A 171 -9.04 20.36 -19.07
CA ASN A 171 -9.60 20.55 -20.41
C ASN A 171 -8.57 20.47 -21.55
N GLU A 172 -7.29 20.20 -21.26
CA GLU A 172 -6.35 19.80 -22.30
C GLU A 172 -6.53 18.29 -22.56
N PRO A 173 -6.92 17.85 -23.78
CA PRO A 173 -7.27 16.46 -24.06
C PRO A 173 -6.20 15.45 -23.63
N ASP A 174 -4.93 15.76 -23.91
CA ASP A 174 -3.80 14.88 -23.62
C ASP A 174 -3.45 14.81 -22.12
N VAL A 175 -3.73 15.88 -21.36
CA VAL A 175 -3.56 15.92 -19.89
C VAL A 175 -4.78 15.34 -19.19
N ALA A 176 -5.97 15.46 -19.78
CA ALA A 176 -7.22 14.96 -19.24
C ALA A 176 -7.28 13.43 -19.26
N GLU A 177 -6.79 12.80 -20.33
CA GLU A 177 -6.70 11.34 -20.43
C GLU A 177 -5.68 10.78 -19.43
N LEU A 178 -4.47 11.35 -19.38
CA LEU A 178 -3.43 10.95 -18.41
C LEU A 178 -3.83 11.26 -16.96
N HIS A 179 -4.55 12.36 -16.72
CA HIS A 179 -5.08 12.70 -15.40
C HIS A 179 -6.22 11.77 -15.00
N ARG A 180 -7.13 11.44 -15.92
CA ARG A 180 -8.21 10.49 -15.67
C ARG A 180 -7.62 9.11 -15.41
N GLU A 181 -6.70 8.63 -16.24
CA GLU A 181 -5.99 7.37 -16.03
C GLU A 181 -5.26 7.40 -14.67
N PHE A 182 -4.56 8.47 -14.34
CA PHE A 182 -3.90 8.63 -13.04
C PHE A 182 -4.90 8.60 -11.88
N VAL A 183 -6.01 9.32 -11.97
CA VAL A 183 -7.05 9.37 -10.93
C VAL A 183 -7.73 8.01 -10.81
N GLU A 184 -8.23 7.44 -11.90
CA GLU A 184 -8.85 6.11 -11.93
C GLU A 184 -7.90 5.04 -11.41
N ARG A 185 -6.63 5.06 -11.82
CA ARG A 185 -5.63 4.09 -11.36
C ARG A 185 -5.31 4.19 -9.88
N ASN A 186 -5.27 5.41 -9.33
CA ASN A 186 -4.92 5.61 -7.92
C ASN A 186 -6.14 5.59 -6.98
N ILE A 187 -7.36 5.82 -7.49
CA ILE A 187 -8.62 5.83 -6.72
C ILE A 187 -9.43 4.52 -6.89
N ARG A 188 -9.04 3.61 -7.79
CA ARG A 188 -9.73 2.33 -8.05
C ARG A 188 -10.15 1.55 -6.80
N PHE A 189 -9.37 1.65 -5.73
CA PHE A 189 -9.79 1.19 -4.42
C PHE A 189 -10.46 2.36 -3.70
N HIS A 190 -11.79 2.44 -3.80
CA HIS A 190 -12.57 3.50 -3.15
C HIS A 190 -12.55 3.40 -1.61
N MET A 191 -11.87 2.39 -1.05
CA MET A 191 -11.74 2.14 0.37
C MET A 191 -10.27 2.07 0.82
N ALA A 192 -10.00 2.59 2.02
CA ALA A 192 -8.80 2.32 2.79
C ALA A 192 -9.14 1.53 4.07
N TRP A 193 -8.26 0.60 4.43
CA TRP A 193 -8.27 -0.04 5.74
C TRP A 193 -7.22 0.62 6.62
N LEU A 194 -7.62 1.00 7.82
CA LEU A 194 -6.73 1.64 8.77
C LEU A 194 -6.76 0.86 10.09
N GLU A 195 -5.68 0.13 10.38
CA GLU A 195 -5.53 -0.63 11.62
C GLU A 195 -5.11 0.31 12.75
N VAL A 196 -5.77 0.17 13.91
CA VAL A 196 -5.59 1.07 15.05
C VAL A 196 -4.29 0.80 15.80
N GLU A 197 -3.89 -0.46 15.87
CA GLU A 197 -2.64 -0.91 16.45
C GLU A 197 -2.07 -1.99 15.53
N LYS A 198 -0.94 -1.69 14.87
CA LYS A 198 -0.28 -2.66 13.99
C LYS A 198 0.11 -3.90 14.78
N SER A 199 -0.18 -5.05 14.20
CA SER A 199 -0.12 -6.39 14.80
C SER A 199 1.29 -6.94 15.07
N ALA A 200 2.33 -6.11 15.09
CA ALA A 200 3.69 -6.58 15.37
C ALA A 200 3.85 -6.94 16.86
N GLY A 201 3.65 -8.21 17.19
CA GLY A 201 3.96 -8.77 18.51
C GLY A 201 2.91 -8.47 19.57
N ARG A 202 1.66 -8.90 19.37
CA ARG A 202 0.69 -8.99 20.47
C ARG A 202 1.21 -9.95 21.53
N GLU A 203 1.96 -9.43 22.49
CA GLU A 203 2.25 -10.11 23.75
C GLU A 203 0.97 -10.07 24.59
N GLY A 204 0.20 -11.14 24.50
CA GLY A 204 -1.08 -11.29 25.20
C GLY A 204 -2.11 -11.95 24.29
N GLU A 205 -2.47 -13.19 24.62
CA GLU A 205 -3.66 -13.86 24.11
C GLU A 205 -4.87 -12.95 24.49
N ASP A 206 -5.76 -12.67 23.53
CA ASP A 206 -7.07 -11.99 23.67
C ASP A 206 -7.21 -10.47 23.33
N SER A 207 -6.20 -9.77 22.81
CA SER A 207 -6.42 -8.38 22.38
C SER A 207 -7.27 -8.30 21.10
N PRO A 208 -8.33 -7.48 21.02
CA PRO A 208 -9.17 -7.34 19.82
C PRO A 208 -8.42 -6.68 18.66
N ILE A 209 -8.82 -6.97 17.42
CA ILE A 209 -8.36 -6.22 16.23
C ILE A 209 -9.24 -5.00 16.07
N LEU A 210 -8.64 -3.83 16.24
CA LEU A 210 -9.31 -2.53 16.11
C LEU A 210 -8.97 -1.92 14.74
N PHE A 211 -9.97 -1.47 13.98
CA PHE A 211 -9.76 -0.90 12.65
C PHE A 211 -10.86 0.09 12.22
N TYR A 212 -10.55 0.90 11.20
CA TYR A 212 -11.49 1.80 10.52
C TYR A 212 -11.59 1.46 9.04
N LEU A 213 -12.81 1.57 8.50
CA LEU A 213 -13.06 1.54 7.06
C LEU A 213 -13.26 2.97 6.57
N LEU A 214 -12.38 3.46 5.71
CA LEU A 214 -12.43 4.82 5.19
C LEU A 214 -12.77 4.82 3.71
N ARG A 215 -13.60 5.77 3.29
CA ARG A 215 -13.92 6.00 1.88
C ARG A 215 -12.86 6.92 1.27
N LYS A 216 -11.97 6.38 0.42
CA LYS A 216 -11.05 7.19 -0.41
C LYS A 216 -11.81 8.03 -1.44
N ASP A 217 -13.04 7.66 -1.75
CA ASP A 217 -13.92 8.48 -2.57
C ASP A 217 -15.26 8.64 -1.86
N ARG A 218 -15.42 9.75 -1.11
CA ARG A 218 -16.65 10.00 -0.34
C ARG A 218 -17.85 10.30 -1.25
N ILE A 219 -17.63 10.56 -2.53
CA ILE A 219 -18.67 10.87 -3.51
C ILE A 219 -19.29 9.59 -4.06
N ASP A 220 -18.43 8.65 -4.46
CA ASP A 220 -18.86 7.44 -5.16
C ASP A 220 -19.30 6.31 -4.21
N LEU A 221 -19.19 6.51 -2.89
CA LEU A 221 -19.57 5.52 -1.89
C LEU A 221 -20.70 6.01 -0.96
N PRO A 222 -21.89 5.39 -1.03
CA PRO A 222 -23.01 5.70 -0.15
C PRO A 222 -22.62 5.55 1.34
N LEU A 223 -22.93 6.58 2.15
CA LEU A 223 -22.68 6.59 3.60
C LEU A 223 -23.53 5.53 4.32
N ASP A 224 -24.81 5.41 3.95
CA ASP A 224 -25.80 4.62 4.66
C ASP A 224 -25.85 3.14 4.22
N GLN A 225 -24.90 2.69 3.39
CA GLN A 225 -24.86 1.29 2.99
C GLN A 225 -24.40 0.39 4.14
N THR A 226 -24.98 -0.80 4.23
CA THR A 226 -24.46 -1.83 5.13
C THR A 226 -23.24 -2.49 4.50
N LEU A 227 -22.09 -2.38 5.16
CA LEU A 227 -20.87 -3.10 4.79
C LEU A 227 -20.87 -4.47 5.46
N TRP A 228 -20.38 -5.49 4.73
CA TRP A 228 -20.19 -6.82 5.30
C TRP A 228 -18.71 -7.15 5.35
N VAL A 229 -18.23 -7.53 6.52
CA VAL A 229 -16.87 -8.05 6.72
C VAL A 229 -16.96 -9.55 6.94
N GLU A 230 -16.32 -10.31 6.07
CA GLU A 230 -16.13 -11.75 6.23
C GLU A 230 -14.70 -12.02 6.69
N VAL A 231 -14.55 -12.84 7.73
CA VAL A 231 -13.24 -13.20 8.30
C VAL A 231 -12.92 -14.65 7.97
N THR A 232 -11.77 -14.89 7.37
CA THR A 232 -11.24 -16.24 7.09
C THR A 232 -9.85 -16.43 7.68
N ASN A 233 -9.47 -17.68 7.93
CA ASN A 233 -8.10 -18.04 8.29
C ASN A 233 -7.22 -18.27 7.03
N ASP A 234 -5.96 -18.65 7.24
CA ASP A 234 -4.99 -18.95 6.17
C ASP A 234 -5.40 -20.13 5.26
N GLU A 235 -6.31 -20.99 5.71
CA GLU A 235 -6.84 -22.13 4.95
C GLU A 235 -8.08 -21.74 4.12
N GLY A 236 -8.54 -20.49 4.22
CA GLY A 236 -9.78 -20.02 3.61
C GLY A 236 -11.04 -20.50 4.34
N ILE A 237 -10.91 -21.06 5.54
CA ILE A 237 -12.06 -21.42 6.37
C ILE A 237 -12.67 -20.13 6.90
N LYS A 238 -13.97 -19.97 6.63
CA LYS A 238 -14.77 -18.88 7.18
C LYS A 238 -14.93 -19.03 8.69
N LEU A 239 -14.48 -18.02 9.43
CA LEU A 239 -14.56 -17.94 10.88
C LEU A 239 -15.77 -17.13 11.33
N ASP A 240 -16.03 -15.99 10.68
CA ASP A 240 -17.10 -15.08 11.08
C ASP A 240 -17.60 -14.22 9.91
N ARG A 241 -18.74 -13.55 10.11
CA ARG A 241 -19.26 -12.48 9.25
C ARG A 241 -20.08 -11.49 10.05
N PHE A 242 -19.72 -10.21 10.00
CA PHE A 242 -20.39 -9.15 10.75
C PHE A 242 -20.61 -7.89 9.89
N PRO A 243 -21.62 -7.05 10.23
CA PRO A 243 -21.79 -5.75 9.60
C PRO A 243 -20.78 -4.74 10.13
N ALA A 244 -20.28 -3.86 9.27
CA ALA A 244 -19.40 -2.75 9.64
C ALA A 244 -19.92 -1.42 9.08
N HIS A 245 -19.38 -0.31 9.58
CA HIS A 245 -19.78 1.02 9.19
C HIS A 245 -18.58 1.84 8.71
N TRP A 246 -18.83 2.72 7.74
CA TRP A 246 -17.83 3.71 7.30
C TRP A 246 -17.47 4.65 8.44
N GLU A 247 -16.20 5.05 8.48
CA GLU A 247 -15.70 6.15 9.33
C GLU A 247 -15.96 5.94 10.83
N GLN A 248 -16.14 4.68 11.26
CA GLN A 248 -16.35 4.28 12.65
C GLN A 248 -15.37 3.19 13.04
N GLU A 249 -14.92 3.23 14.30
CA GLU A 249 -14.11 2.17 14.89
C GLU A 249 -14.88 0.85 14.88
N GLN A 250 -14.23 -0.18 14.37
CA GLN A 250 -14.69 -1.55 14.42
C GLN A 250 -13.76 -2.33 15.36
N SER A 251 -14.35 -3.20 16.17
CA SER A 251 -13.62 -4.13 17.04
C SER A 251 -13.97 -5.55 16.64
N TYR A 252 -12.94 -6.37 16.40
CA TYR A 252 -13.09 -7.79 16.13
C TYR A 252 -12.38 -8.62 17.19
N ASP A 253 -13.18 -9.29 18.02
CA ASP A 253 -12.70 -10.22 19.05
C ASP A 253 -12.36 -11.57 18.38
N TRP A 254 -11.07 -11.87 18.33
CA TRP A 254 -10.56 -13.15 17.85
C TRP A 254 -10.11 -14.01 19.04
N ASP A 255 -10.22 -15.32 18.88
CA ASP A 255 -9.83 -16.32 19.87
C ASP A 255 -8.97 -17.36 19.15
N GLU A 256 -7.89 -17.81 19.79
CA GLU A 256 -7.02 -18.86 19.27
C GLU A 256 -7.79 -20.14 18.91
N GLU A 257 -8.81 -20.51 19.71
CA GLU A 257 -9.66 -21.68 19.43
C GLU A 257 -10.47 -21.51 18.13
N LYS A 258 -10.96 -20.29 17.88
CA LYS A 258 -11.65 -19.96 16.63
C LYS A 258 -10.69 -19.95 15.45
N ALA A 259 -9.46 -19.52 15.65
CA ALA A 259 -8.46 -19.32 14.61
C ALA A 259 -7.68 -20.60 14.23
N ARG A 260 -7.80 -21.70 15.01
CA ARG A 260 -7.26 -23.04 14.70
C ARG A 260 -5.81 -23.04 14.19
N ASN A 261 -4.88 -22.55 15.00
CA ASN A 261 -3.44 -22.47 14.67
C ASN A 261 -3.07 -21.59 13.45
N THR A 262 -3.95 -20.71 12.99
CA THR A 262 -3.63 -19.78 11.89
C THR A 262 -2.60 -18.74 12.33
N GLY A 263 -1.75 -18.30 11.39
CA GLY A 263 -0.83 -17.19 11.57
C GLY A 263 -1.46 -15.85 11.21
N MET A 264 -2.37 -15.83 10.22
CA MET A 264 -3.08 -14.63 9.77
C MET A 264 -4.59 -14.79 9.75
N LEU A 265 -5.27 -13.66 9.95
CA LEU A 265 -6.67 -13.49 9.61
C LEU A 265 -6.81 -12.63 8.35
N HIS A 266 -7.81 -12.94 7.54
CA HIS A 266 -8.13 -12.22 6.32
C HIS A 266 -9.53 -11.63 6.42
N PHE A 267 -9.64 -10.33 6.24
CA PHE A 267 -10.89 -9.57 6.30
C PHE A 267 -11.28 -9.18 4.89
N THR A 268 -12.34 -9.80 4.37
CA THR A 268 -12.93 -9.44 3.08
C THR A 268 -14.11 -8.51 3.32
N VAL A 269 -13.94 -7.25 2.95
CA VAL A 269 -14.99 -6.23 3.01
C VAL A 269 -15.73 -6.20 1.68
N THR A 270 -17.05 -6.40 1.72
CA THR A 270 -17.94 -6.27 0.58
C THR A 270 -18.70 -4.95 0.67
N TYR A 271 -18.63 -4.15 -0.39
CA TYR A 271 -19.30 -2.85 -0.48
C TYR A 271 -19.85 -2.60 -1.89
N ARG A 272 -20.72 -1.60 -2.04
CA ARG A 272 -21.25 -1.16 -3.33
C ARG A 272 -20.89 0.29 -3.61
N ASP A 273 -20.61 0.58 -4.87
CA ASP A 273 -20.47 1.95 -5.36
C ASP A 273 -21.83 2.61 -5.65
N HIS A 274 -21.79 3.85 -6.12
CA HIS A 274 -22.96 4.63 -6.50
C HIS A 274 -23.76 4.03 -7.66
N GLU A 275 -23.15 3.21 -8.51
CA GLU A 275 -23.80 2.46 -9.59
C GLU A 275 -24.37 1.11 -9.11
N ALA A 276 -24.26 0.82 -7.81
CA ALA A 276 -24.63 -0.44 -7.17
C ALA A 276 -23.80 -1.65 -7.63
N VAL A 277 -22.61 -1.42 -8.20
CA VAL A 277 -21.64 -2.49 -8.51
C VAL A 277 -20.98 -2.94 -7.21
N GLU A 278 -20.85 -4.25 -7.06
CA GLU A 278 -20.25 -4.86 -5.86
C GLU A 278 -18.74 -4.95 -5.99
N HIS A 279 -18.06 -4.49 -4.94
CA HIS A 279 -16.61 -4.47 -4.83
C HIS A 279 -16.16 -5.22 -3.58
N HIS A 280 -14.95 -5.78 -3.67
CA HIS A 280 -14.34 -6.55 -2.60
C HIS A 280 -12.96 -5.98 -2.28
N PHE A 281 -12.70 -5.74 -1.00
CA PHE A 281 -11.38 -5.37 -0.50
C PHE A 281 -10.91 -6.40 0.51
N VAL A 282 -9.67 -6.86 0.39
CA VAL A 282 -9.10 -7.86 1.31
C VAL A 282 -7.97 -7.23 2.10
N TYR A 283 -8.16 -7.14 3.42
CA TYR A 283 -7.11 -6.85 4.38
C TYR A 283 -6.61 -8.14 5.02
N SER A 284 -5.34 -8.17 5.44
CA SER A 284 -4.78 -9.33 6.13
C SER A 284 -3.93 -8.86 7.30
N ALA A 285 -4.19 -9.44 8.46
CA ALA A 285 -3.54 -9.10 9.73
C ALA A 285 -2.82 -10.33 10.27
N LEU A 286 -1.60 -10.14 10.78
CA LEU A 286 -0.93 -11.19 11.58
C LEU A 286 -1.60 -11.24 12.95
N VAL A 287 -2.00 -12.44 13.38
CA VAL A 287 -2.50 -12.65 14.76
C VAL A 287 -1.47 -13.32 15.66
N ARG A 288 -0.36 -13.78 15.07
CA ARG A 288 0.81 -14.32 15.76
C ARG A 288 2.08 -13.69 15.19
N PRO A 289 3.18 -13.62 15.95
CA PRO A 289 4.46 -13.14 15.43
C PRO A 289 4.86 -13.89 14.16
N LEU A 290 5.36 -13.16 13.15
CA LEU A 290 5.75 -13.78 11.87
C LEU A 290 6.79 -14.88 12.06
N SER A 291 7.70 -14.74 13.03
CA SER A 291 8.67 -15.77 13.40
C SER A 291 8.02 -17.10 13.75
N VAL A 292 6.96 -17.09 14.56
CA VAL A 292 6.19 -18.28 14.94
C VAL A 292 5.49 -18.89 13.72
N VAL A 293 4.95 -18.06 12.84
CA VAL A 293 4.33 -18.53 11.59
C VAL A 293 5.35 -19.21 10.68
N VAL A 294 6.54 -18.62 10.55
CA VAL A 294 7.64 -19.17 9.75
C VAL A 294 8.16 -20.50 10.33
N GLU A 295 8.28 -20.60 11.66
CA GLU A 295 8.63 -21.85 12.34
C GLU A 295 7.62 -22.96 12.02
N GLY A 296 6.31 -22.68 12.12
CA GLY A 296 5.27 -23.65 11.77
C GLY A 296 5.33 -24.11 10.31
N LEU A 297 5.58 -23.20 9.37
CA LEU A 297 5.76 -23.53 7.95
C LEU A 297 7.02 -24.37 7.69
N GLN A 298 8.09 -24.12 8.44
CA GLN A 298 9.31 -24.93 8.39
C GLN A 298 9.04 -26.36 8.89
N GLU A 299 8.29 -26.53 9.99
CA GLU A 299 7.88 -27.85 10.48
C GLU A 299 6.96 -28.59 9.51
N GLU A 300 6.06 -27.89 8.81
CA GLU A 300 5.26 -28.44 7.72
C GLU A 300 6.14 -28.91 6.55
N TYR A 301 7.13 -28.11 6.16
CA TYR A 301 8.08 -28.48 5.11
C TYR A 301 8.91 -29.70 5.49
N ASP A 302 9.41 -29.79 6.72
CA ASP A 302 10.19 -30.93 7.20
C ASP A 302 9.36 -32.22 7.16
N ARG A 303 8.08 -32.16 7.59
CA ARG A 303 7.13 -33.27 7.46
C ARG A 303 6.86 -33.63 6.00
N TYR A 304 6.70 -32.63 5.13
CA TYR A 304 6.48 -32.81 3.70
C TYR A 304 7.65 -33.55 3.02
N ILE A 305 8.90 -33.21 3.35
CA ILE A 305 10.10 -33.91 2.86
C ILE A 305 10.12 -35.36 3.38
N GLN A 306 9.89 -35.56 4.68
CA GLN A 306 9.91 -36.89 5.30
C GLN A 306 8.88 -37.84 4.66
N ALA A 307 7.69 -37.33 4.33
CA ALA A 307 6.62 -38.11 3.72
C ALA A 307 6.90 -38.51 2.25
N ARG A 308 7.67 -37.71 1.50
CA ARG A 308 7.90 -37.93 0.05
C ARG A 308 9.20 -38.65 -0.32
N ALA A 309 10.07 -38.94 0.65
CA ALA A 309 11.45 -39.38 0.45
C ALA A 309 12.27 -38.38 -0.41
N ILE A 310 13.42 -37.96 0.11
CA ILE A 310 14.27 -36.86 -0.41
C ILE A 310 14.57 -36.97 -1.92
N ASP A 311 14.59 -38.18 -2.48
CA ASP A 311 14.99 -38.44 -3.87
C ASP A 311 13.89 -38.18 -4.93
N ILE A 312 12.66 -37.84 -4.54
CA ILE A 312 11.53 -37.63 -5.48
C ILE A 312 11.18 -36.14 -5.67
N LEU A 313 11.72 -35.23 -4.83
CA LEU A 313 11.49 -33.79 -5.06
C LEU A 313 12.33 -33.30 -6.25
N HIS A 314 11.66 -32.80 -7.29
CA HIS A 314 12.33 -32.08 -8.36
C HIS A 314 13.10 -30.88 -7.77
N SER A 315 14.36 -30.71 -8.18
CA SER A 315 15.27 -29.66 -7.68
C SER A 315 14.66 -28.25 -7.71
N ALA A 316 13.79 -27.97 -8.68
CA ALA A 316 13.10 -26.69 -8.80
C ALA A 316 11.98 -26.47 -7.77
N GLN A 317 11.19 -27.51 -7.44
CA GLN A 317 10.17 -27.40 -6.39
C GLN A 317 10.81 -27.15 -5.03
N LYS A 318 11.96 -27.80 -4.77
CA LYS A 318 12.77 -27.55 -3.58
C LYS A 318 13.23 -26.09 -3.51
N ILE A 319 13.83 -25.58 -4.60
CA ILE A 319 14.28 -24.19 -4.71
C ILE A 319 13.11 -23.21 -4.48
N GLN A 320 11.92 -23.53 -4.99
CA GLN A 320 10.74 -22.70 -4.81
C GLN A 320 10.30 -22.62 -3.34
N ILE A 321 10.18 -23.76 -2.65
CA ILE A 321 9.77 -23.80 -1.23
C ILE A 321 10.82 -23.10 -0.36
N GLU A 322 12.10 -23.41 -0.57
CA GLU A 322 13.21 -22.80 0.16
C GLU A 322 13.29 -21.30 -0.07
N GLY A 323 13.03 -20.82 -1.30
CA GLY A 323 13.00 -19.39 -1.61
C GLY A 323 11.85 -18.64 -0.96
N LEU A 324 10.65 -19.22 -0.95
CA LEU A 324 9.51 -18.64 -0.23
C LEU A 324 9.78 -18.55 1.28
N LEU A 325 10.32 -19.61 1.89
CA LEU A 325 10.67 -19.63 3.31
C LEU A 325 11.79 -18.64 3.65
N GLU A 326 12.82 -18.56 2.81
CA GLU A 326 13.96 -17.63 3.01
C GLU A 326 13.51 -16.16 2.92
N GLU A 327 12.62 -15.82 1.98
CA GLU A 327 12.06 -14.47 1.92
C GLU A 327 11.20 -14.17 3.14
N LEU A 328 10.36 -15.11 3.62
CA LEU A 328 9.61 -14.90 4.85
C LEU A 328 10.52 -14.72 6.08
N LYS A 329 11.64 -15.47 6.18
CA LYS A 329 12.67 -15.29 7.22
C LYS A 329 13.38 -13.93 7.09
N ARG A 330 13.70 -13.50 5.87
CA ARG A 330 14.26 -12.16 5.66
C ARG A 330 13.32 -11.07 6.18
N LEU A 331 12.01 -11.26 6.04
CA LEU A 331 11.01 -10.32 6.55
C LEU A 331 10.91 -10.34 8.08
N THR A 332 11.22 -11.45 8.76
CA THR A 332 11.28 -11.48 10.23
C THR A 332 12.46 -10.72 10.82
N ASP A 333 13.56 -10.60 10.06
CA ASP A 333 14.83 -10.03 10.54
C ASP A 333 14.94 -8.50 10.33
N LEU A 334 13.92 -7.84 9.78
CA LEU A 334 13.94 -6.40 9.51
C LEU A 334 13.76 -5.59 10.82
N PRO A 335 14.72 -4.70 11.17
CA PRO A 335 14.79 -4.07 12.50
C PRO A 335 13.90 -2.82 12.70
N GLU A 336 13.28 -2.28 11.65
CA GLU A 336 12.44 -1.07 11.67
C GLU A 336 11.17 -1.34 10.86
N ASP A 337 10.01 -0.89 11.34
CA ASP A 337 8.67 -1.04 10.73
C ASP A 337 8.72 -0.76 9.21
N PRO A 338 8.87 -1.77 8.31
CA PRO A 338 8.94 -1.54 6.85
C PRO A 338 7.55 -1.26 6.26
N PHE A 339 6.55 -1.13 7.12
CA PHE A 339 5.13 -1.25 6.81
C PHE A 339 4.54 0.09 6.33
N GLU A 340 5.25 0.83 5.48
CA GLU A 340 4.66 1.97 4.77
C GLU A 340 3.84 1.57 3.55
N ILE A 341 3.99 0.36 2.99
CA ILE A 341 3.12 -0.21 1.92
C ILE A 341 3.41 -1.72 1.66
N TRP A 342 4.54 -2.24 2.17
CA TRP A 342 5.02 -3.60 1.89
C TRP A 342 4.71 -4.61 3.01
N ASP A 343 4.38 -5.82 2.57
CA ASP A 343 4.57 -7.13 3.21
C ASP A 343 3.47 -7.95 3.90
N TYR A 344 2.28 -7.47 4.34
CA TYR A 344 1.22 -8.47 4.69
C TYR A 344 0.61 -9.16 3.48
N ARG A 345 0.52 -8.44 2.35
CA ARG A 345 0.07 -9.04 1.09
C ARG A 345 1.05 -10.08 0.59
N ILE A 346 2.35 -9.80 0.68
CA ILE A 346 3.40 -10.73 0.25
C ILE A 346 3.48 -11.92 1.19
N VAL A 347 3.47 -11.68 2.51
CA VAL A 347 3.40 -12.75 3.52
C VAL A 347 2.18 -13.63 3.25
N ARG A 348 0.99 -13.05 3.05
CA ARG A 348 -0.23 -13.80 2.69
C ARG A 348 -0.04 -14.62 1.42
N GLU A 349 0.43 -14.00 0.33
CA GLU A 349 0.60 -14.73 -0.93
C GLU A 349 1.62 -15.87 -0.79
N TYR A 350 2.72 -15.67 -0.07
CA TYR A 350 3.74 -16.70 0.12
C TYR A 350 3.25 -17.84 1.02
N ILE A 351 2.56 -17.53 2.12
CA ILE A 351 1.91 -18.54 2.98
C ILE A 351 0.91 -19.36 2.15
N LYS A 352 0.07 -18.68 1.37
CA LYS A 352 -0.92 -19.32 0.49
C LYS A 352 -0.25 -20.25 -0.52
N LEU A 353 0.82 -19.79 -1.17
CA LEU A 353 1.59 -20.60 -2.13
C LEU A 353 2.21 -21.84 -1.46
N LEU A 354 2.82 -21.68 -0.27
CA LEU A 354 3.37 -22.80 0.51
C LEU A 354 2.30 -23.83 0.88
N LYS A 355 1.16 -23.38 1.43
CA LYS A 355 0.05 -24.27 1.79
C LYS A 355 -0.53 -25.01 0.57
N GLN A 356 -0.61 -24.36 -0.59
CA GLN A 356 -1.02 -25.00 -1.83
C GLN A 356 -0.04 -26.09 -2.27
N ILE A 357 1.27 -25.83 -2.18
CA ILE A 357 2.33 -26.81 -2.45
C ILE A 357 2.16 -28.03 -1.55
N PHE A 358 2.02 -27.82 -0.24
CA PHE A 358 1.90 -28.91 0.73
C PHE A 358 0.63 -29.74 0.51
N THR A 359 -0.51 -29.10 0.22
CA THR A 359 -1.81 -29.76 0.01
C THR A 359 -1.88 -30.59 -1.27
N ASN A 360 -1.46 -30.02 -2.41
CA ASN A 360 -1.32 -30.75 -3.68
C ASN A 360 -0.28 -31.88 -3.56
N GLY A 361 0.64 -31.73 -2.61
CA GLY A 361 1.59 -32.72 -2.16
C GLY A 361 0.99 -34.00 -1.56
N HIS A 362 -0.12 -33.86 -0.82
CA HIS A 362 -0.72 -34.90 0.03
C HIS A 362 -1.85 -35.67 -0.64
N THR A 363 -2.54 -35.06 -1.61
CA THR A 363 -3.61 -35.71 -2.38
C THR A 363 -2.98 -36.43 -3.57
N GLY A 364 -2.80 -37.75 -3.47
CA GLY A 364 -2.36 -38.57 -4.60
C GLY A 364 -3.24 -38.29 -5.84
N GLN A 365 -2.61 -37.84 -6.92
CA GLN A 365 -3.15 -37.39 -8.21
C GLN A 365 -4.58 -37.84 -8.58
N SER A 366 -5.45 -36.92 -8.99
CA SER A 366 -6.72 -37.22 -9.72
C SER A 366 -7.31 -36.06 -10.55
N GLN A 367 -6.54 -35.04 -10.93
CA GLN A 367 -6.94 -34.10 -11.98
C GLN A 367 -5.77 -33.86 -12.94
N PRO A 368 -6.01 -33.71 -14.26
CA PRO A 368 -4.93 -33.38 -15.18
C PRO A 368 -4.39 -32.01 -14.76
N PRO A 369 -3.12 -31.91 -14.33
CA PRO A 369 -2.54 -30.62 -14.01
C PRO A 369 -2.54 -29.80 -15.29
N SER A 370 -2.96 -28.53 -15.20
CA SER A 370 -2.64 -27.58 -16.26
C SER A 370 -1.12 -27.64 -16.48
N LEU A 371 -0.68 -27.78 -17.74
CA LEU A 371 0.69 -28.16 -18.18
C LEU A 371 1.87 -27.38 -17.58
N LEU A 372 1.63 -26.32 -16.80
CA LEU A 372 2.65 -25.50 -16.13
C LEU A 372 2.77 -25.75 -14.62
N GLN A 373 1.84 -26.50 -14.02
CA GLN A 373 1.93 -26.91 -12.61
C GLN A 373 3.03 -27.95 -12.37
N GLU A 374 3.54 -28.61 -13.41
CA GLU A 374 4.41 -29.76 -13.21
C GLU A 374 5.88 -29.44 -12.93
N GLU A 375 6.45 -28.28 -13.30
CA GLU A 375 7.92 -28.21 -13.25
C GLU A 375 8.56 -27.08 -12.40
N HIS A 376 8.07 -25.83 -12.39
CA HIS A 376 8.93 -24.74 -11.88
C HIS A 376 8.30 -23.57 -11.12
N ILE A 377 7.03 -23.21 -11.36
CA ILE A 377 6.42 -21.98 -10.81
C ILE A 377 4.93 -22.20 -10.54
N PHE A 378 4.43 -21.74 -9.40
CA PHE A 378 2.98 -21.65 -9.17
C PHE A 378 2.44 -20.40 -9.84
N LEU A 379 1.67 -20.61 -10.91
CA LEU A 379 0.93 -19.56 -11.58
C LEU A 379 -0.49 -19.52 -11.02
N SER A 380 -0.96 -18.32 -10.72
CA SER A 380 -2.38 -18.04 -10.51
C SER A 380 -3.17 -18.29 -11.79
N ASN A 381 -4.51 -18.35 -11.67
CA ASN A 381 -5.42 -18.52 -12.81
C ASN A 381 -5.28 -17.41 -13.87
N ASP A 382 -4.77 -16.24 -13.48
CA ASP A 382 -4.50 -15.12 -14.39
C ASP A 382 -3.14 -15.21 -15.09
N GLY A 383 -2.42 -16.33 -14.94
CA GLY A 383 -1.10 -16.54 -15.53
C GLY A 383 0.03 -15.79 -14.84
N ILE A 384 -0.21 -15.28 -13.62
CA ILE A 384 0.77 -14.51 -12.83
C ILE A 384 1.37 -15.42 -11.77
N GLY A 385 2.70 -15.43 -11.63
CA GLY A 385 3.36 -16.17 -10.57
C GLY A 385 4.74 -15.64 -10.23
N GLU A 386 5.33 -16.24 -9.21
CA GLU A 386 6.66 -15.86 -8.73
C GLU A 386 7.53 -17.09 -8.57
N GLY A 387 8.77 -16.99 -9.02
CA GLY A 387 9.74 -18.08 -9.01
C GLY A 387 11.05 -17.70 -8.35
N PHE A 388 11.79 -18.73 -7.96
CA PHE A 388 13.14 -18.61 -7.42
C PHE A 388 14.16 -19.38 -8.26
N PHE A 389 15.37 -18.86 -8.36
CA PHE A 389 16.50 -19.55 -9.00
C PHE A 389 17.81 -19.23 -8.31
N VAL A 390 18.78 -20.15 -8.40
CA VAL A 390 20.14 -19.90 -7.92
C VAL A 390 20.95 -19.26 -9.05
N SER A 391 21.40 -18.03 -8.83
CA SER A 391 22.25 -17.31 -9.78
C SER A 391 23.62 -17.99 -9.89
N ARG A 392 24.03 -18.31 -11.12
CA ARG A 392 25.38 -18.85 -11.37
C ARG A 392 26.49 -17.81 -11.20
N LEU A 393 26.16 -16.52 -11.11
CA LEU A 393 27.15 -15.45 -11.03
C LEU A 393 27.80 -15.36 -9.64
N ASP A 394 26.99 -15.58 -8.61
CA ASP A 394 27.33 -15.34 -7.21
C ASP A 394 26.74 -16.41 -6.26
N ASN A 395 26.12 -17.46 -6.81
CA ASN A 395 25.50 -18.56 -6.07
C ASN A 395 24.41 -18.10 -5.07
N SER A 396 23.84 -16.92 -5.29
CA SER A 396 22.76 -16.38 -4.47
C SER A 396 21.40 -16.85 -4.99
N LEU A 397 20.45 -16.98 -4.07
CA LEU A 397 19.05 -17.22 -4.41
C LEU A 397 18.43 -15.91 -4.89
N GLN A 398 17.82 -15.94 -6.07
CA GLN A 398 17.24 -14.79 -6.74
C GLN A 398 15.75 -15.03 -7.02
N ARG A 399 14.97 -13.95 -6.92
CA ARG A 399 13.52 -13.93 -7.11
C ARG A 399 13.17 -13.30 -8.47
N TYR A 400 12.13 -13.81 -9.12
CA TYR A 400 11.54 -13.21 -10.31
C TYR A 400 10.02 -13.36 -10.29
N THR A 401 9.32 -12.34 -10.80
CA THR A 401 7.86 -12.36 -10.97
C THR A 401 7.55 -12.34 -12.45
N ILE A 402 6.61 -13.20 -12.88
CA ILE A 402 6.22 -13.37 -14.27
C ILE A 402 4.71 -13.22 -14.43
N GLN A 403 4.29 -12.62 -15.54
CA GLN A 403 2.92 -12.66 -16.02
C GLN A 403 2.91 -13.18 -17.45
N LEU A 404 2.21 -14.30 -17.63
CA LEU A 404 1.92 -14.88 -18.92
C LEU A 404 0.67 -14.23 -19.53
N PRO A 405 0.56 -14.17 -20.87
CA PRO A 405 -0.67 -13.77 -21.51
C PRO A 405 -1.79 -14.77 -21.21
N ARG A 406 -3.04 -14.30 -21.15
CA ARG A 406 -4.21 -15.15 -20.82
C ARG A 406 -4.40 -16.32 -21.80
N SER A 407 -4.00 -16.14 -23.05
CA SER A 407 -4.06 -17.16 -24.10
C SER A 407 -2.76 -17.99 -24.22
N TYR A 408 -1.90 -17.94 -23.20
CA TYR A 408 -0.58 -18.58 -23.25
C TYR A 408 -0.67 -20.04 -23.73
N SER A 409 0.24 -20.37 -24.64
CA SER A 409 0.41 -21.69 -25.21
C SER A 409 1.89 -21.91 -25.45
N THR A 410 2.38 -23.10 -25.12
CA THR A 410 3.76 -23.52 -25.37
C THR A 410 4.12 -23.57 -26.85
N ASP A 411 3.12 -23.62 -27.73
CA ASP A 411 3.32 -23.74 -29.18
C ASP A 411 3.48 -22.38 -29.89
N ARG A 412 3.34 -21.27 -29.15
CA ARG A 412 3.42 -19.91 -29.68
C ARG A 412 4.61 -19.16 -29.10
N GLN A 413 5.20 -18.27 -29.90
CA GLN A 413 6.22 -17.33 -29.45
C GLN A 413 5.58 -16.01 -29.03
N TYR A 414 6.05 -15.46 -27.92
CA TYR A 414 5.59 -14.20 -27.37
C TYR A 414 6.78 -13.25 -27.18
N PRO A 415 6.62 -11.94 -27.44
CA PRO A 415 7.60 -10.95 -27.01
C PRO A 415 7.80 -11.00 -25.49
N LEU A 416 9.05 -10.88 -25.05
CA LEU A 416 9.43 -10.82 -23.64
C LEU A 416 9.72 -9.37 -23.26
N ILE A 417 8.93 -8.84 -22.33
CA ILE A 417 9.10 -7.50 -21.78
C ILE A 417 9.69 -7.63 -20.38
N VAL A 418 10.92 -7.15 -20.22
CA VAL A 418 11.64 -7.15 -18.94
C VAL A 418 11.44 -5.80 -18.27
N LEU A 419 10.73 -5.79 -17.15
CA LEU A 419 10.52 -4.61 -16.32
C LEU A 419 11.69 -4.47 -15.36
N MET A 420 12.45 -3.38 -15.52
CA MET A 420 13.54 -3.04 -14.60
C MET A 420 13.05 -1.97 -13.63
N PRO A 421 12.81 -2.30 -12.35
CA PRO A 421 12.42 -1.29 -11.38
C PRO A 421 13.53 -0.24 -11.21
N GLY A 422 13.16 1.04 -11.24
CA GLY A 422 14.04 2.14 -10.89
C GLY A 422 14.01 2.40 -9.39
N LYS A 423 15.19 2.47 -8.74
CA LYS A 423 15.40 2.66 -7.28
C LYS A 423 15.03 1.43 -6.41
N ARG A 424 15.14 1.59 -5.08
CA ARG A 424 15.05 0.59 -3.98
C ARG A 424 13.81 -0.32 -3.97
N TYR A 425 12.87 -0.18 -4.90
CA TYR A 425 11.60 -0.91 -4.88
C TYR A 425 11.65 -2.07 -5.85
N GLU A 426 11.66 -3.30 -5.34
CA GLU A 426 11.45 -4.48 -6.17
C GLU A 426 9.99 -4.55 -6.61
N LEU A 427 9.68 -5.01 -7.83
CA LEU A 427 8.30 -5.35 -8.21
C LEU A 427 8.02 -6.79 -7.77
N GLY A 428 6.95 -6.99 -7.01
CA GLY A 428 6.55 -8.30 -6.48
C GLY A 428 5.28 -8.87 -7.11
N LEU A 429 4.92 -10.08 -6.71
CA LEU A 429 3.66 -10.73 -7.12
C LEU A 429 2.42 -9.83 -6.96
N PRO A 430 2.24 -9.06 -5.86
CA PRO A 430 1.08 -8.19 -5.71
C PRO A 430 1.05 -7.00 -6.69
N ASP A 431 2.20 -6.52 -7.16
CA ASP A 431 2.25 -5.45 -8.16
C ASP A 431 1.72 -5.92 -9.50
N PHE A 432 2.07 -7.15 -9.90
CA PHE A 432 1.62 -7.73 -11.15
C PHE A 432 0.12 -8.03 -11.14
N GLN A 433 -0.40 -8.59 -10.03
CA GLN A 433 -1.83 -8.86 -9.86
C GLN A 433 -2.69 -7.58 -10.01
N ASN A 434 -2.22 -6.45 -9.49
CA ASN A 434 -3.01 -5.21 -9.47
C ASN A 434 -2.85 -4.36 -10.74
N ARG A 435 -1.71 -4.43 -11.45
CA ARG A 435 -1.38 -3.51 -12.53
C ARG A 435 -1.83 -3.97 -13.92
N GLY A 436 -2.15 -5.25 -14.11
CA GLY A 436 -2.70 -5.75 -15.37
C GLY A 436 -1.82 -5.43 -16.59
N PHE A 437 -0.51 -5.67 -16.49
CA PHE A 437 0.44 -5.31 -17.54
C PHE A 437 0.03 -5.91 -18.90
N GLY A 438 0.07 -5.10 -19.96
CA GLY A 438 -0.32 -5.52 -21.31
C GLY A 438 -1.83 -5.59 -21.58
N GLN A 439 -2.68 -5.19 -20.63
CA GLN A 439 -4.11 -5.07 -20.89
C GLN A 439 -4.35 -3.99 -21.97
N GLY A 440 -5.03 -4.36 -23.07
CA GLY A 440 -5.34 -3.47 -24.19
C GLY A 440 -4.27 -3.38 -25.28
N TRP A 441 -3.18 -4.15 -25.18
CA TRP A 441 -2.18 -4.23 -26.24
C TRP A 441 -2.67 -5.13 -27.38
N GLU A 442 -2.36 -4.75 -28.62
CA GLU A 442 -2.70 -5.56 -29.81
C GLU A 442 -1.89 -6.87 -29.86
N GLU A 443 -0.65 -6.84 -29.38
CA GLU A 443 0.24 -8.00 -29.32
C GLU A 443 0.39 -8.49 -27.88
N GLU A 444 0.12 -9.78 -27.67
CA GLU A 444 0.27 -10.43 -26.37
C GLU A 444 1.73 -10.67 -26.03
N ALA A 445 2.14 -10.32 -24.81
CA ALA A 445 3.52 -10.40 -24.35
C ALA A 445 3.65 -11.17 -23.03
N ILE A 446 4.85 -11.69 -22.77
CA ILE A 446 5.27 -12.18 -21.45
C ILE A 446 5.94 -11.02 -20.71
N PHE A 447 5.49 -10.72 -19.50
CA PHE A 447 6.10 -9.71 -18.65
C PHE A 447 6.90 -10.37 -17.55
N VAL A 448 8.12 -9.89 -17.31
CA VAL A 448 8.99 -10.41 -16.24
C VAL A 448 9.71 -9.29 -15.52
N THR A 449 9.86 -9.42 -14.21
CA THR A 449 10.75 -8.62 -13.37
C THR A 449 11.61 -9.56 -12.53
N PHE A 450 12.77 -9.11 -12.08
CA PHE A 450 13.63 -9.85 -11.17
C PHE A 450 14.19 -8.93 -10.08
N SER A 451 14.58 -9.52 -8.95
CA SER A 451 15.24 -8.78 -7.87
C SER A 451 16.59 -8.25 -8.36
N CYS A 452 16.74 -6.92 -8.34
CA CYS A 452 17.99 -6.23 -8.66
C CYS A 452 18.76 -5.92 -7.37
N ARG A 453 19.02 -6.93 -6.51
CA ARG A 453 19.90 -6.73 -5.35
C ARG A 453 21.25 -6.17 -5.81
N GLY A 454 21.59 -4.96 -5.37
CA GLY A 454 22.91 -4.37 -5.56
C GLY A 454 23.11 -3.45 -6.78
N VAL A 455 22.06 -3.04 -7.50
CA VAL A 455 22.19 -1.93 -8.46
C VAL A 455 21.93 -0.61 -7.72
N THR A 456 22.86 -0.21 -6.87
CA THR A 456 22.99 1.24 -6.63
C THR A 456 23.26 1.87 -8.00
N LEU A 457 22.57 2.97 -8.31
CA LEU A 457 22.72 3.79 -9.52
C LEU A 457 24.16 4.37 -9.72
N GLY A 458 25.19 3.76 -9.11
CA GLY A 458 26.62 4.04 -9.28
C GLY A 458 27.48 2.84 -9.68
N SER A 459 26.95 1.62 -9.82
CA SER A 459 27.76 0.44 -10.16
C SER A 459 27.37 -0.12 -11.53
N TYR A 460 28.10 0.33 -12.56
CA TYR A 460 28.07 -0.07 -13.98
C TYR A 460 28.19 -1.59 -14.28
N ILE A 461 28.13 -2.48 -13.28
CA ILE A 461 28.39 -3.91 -13.43
C ILE A 461 27.12 -4.69 -13.81
N GLY A 462 25.96 -4.33 -13.25
CA GLY A 462 24.68 -4.97 -13.58
C GLY A 462 24.21 -4.66 -15.00
N GLU A 463 24.25 -3.38 -15.37
CA GLU A 463 23.97 -2.93 -16.74
C GLU A 463 24.98 -3.52 -17.73
N ALA A 464 26.29 -3.47 -17.45
CA ALA A 464 27.29 -3.99 -18.37
C ALA A 464 27.23 -5.52 -18.56
N ALA A 465 26.79 -6.29 -17.55
CA ALA A 465 26.59 -7.74 -17.69
C ALA A 465 25.39 -8.05 -18.58
N PHE A 466 24.28 -7.31 -18.45
CA PHE A 466 23.12 -7.41 -19.33
C PHE A 466 23.46 -6.96 -20.75
N TRP A 467 24.05 -5.77 -20.92
CA TRP A 467 24.49 -5.24 -22.20
C TRP A 467 25.53 -6.14 -22.89
N ARG A 468 26.49 -6.73 -22.17
CA ARG A 468 27.44 -7.71 -22.76
C ARG A 468 26.75 -8.98 -23.23
N ARG A 469 25.81 -9.52 -22.44
CA ARG A 469 25.12 -10.77 -22.78
C ARG A 469 24.13 -10.57 -23.93
N TRP A 470 23.42 -9.44 -23.95
CA TRP A 470 22.56 -9.02 -25.06
C TRP A 470 23.36 -8.77 -26.35
N MET A 471 24.47 -8.01 -26.28
CA MET A 471 25.35 -7.81 -27.44
C MET A 471 26.01 -9.11 -27.94
N SER A 472 26.29 -10.07 -27.05
CA SER A 472 26.79 -11.39 -27.43
C SER A 472 25.73 -12.23 -28.16
N TYR A 473 24.44 -12.05 -27.81
CA TYR A 473 23.32 -12.69 -28.50
C TYR A 473 23.04 -12.06 -29.87
N CYS A 474 23.08 -10.73 -29.97
CA CYS A 474 22.89 -10.01 -31.25
C CYS A 474 24.05 -10.21 -32.23
N LYS A 475 25.29 -10.41 -31.75
CA LYS A 475 26.44 -10.71 -32.64
C LYS A 475 26.41 -12.12 -33.23
N HIS A 476 25.65 -13.05 -32.67
CA HIS A 476 25.51 -14.40 -33.23
C HIS A 476 24.40 -14.55 -34.27
N THR A 477 23.54 -13.53 -34.45
CA THR A 477 22.44 -13.56 -35.44
C THR A 477 22.74 -12.82 -36.75
N GLU A 478 23.91 -12.18 -36.91
CA GLU A 478 24.26 -11.41 -38.13
C GLU A 478 25.31 -12.04 -39.06
N TRP A 479 25.73 -13.30 -38.87
CA TRP A 479 26.71 -13.96 -39.78
C TRP A 479 26.20 -15.21 -40.49
N THR A 480 24.90 -15.29 -40.77
CA THR A 480 24.36 -16.23 -41.77
C THR A 480 23.19 -15.64 -42.56
N LYS A 481 23.47 -14.74 -43.52
CA LYS A 481 22.84 -14.75 -44.87
C LYS A 481 23.41 -13.65 -45.77
N SER A 482 23.75 -14.10 -46.99
CA SER A 482 24.10 -13.40 -48.24
C SER A 482 25.34 -12.48 -48.25
N GLY A 483 26.40 -12.72 -49.04
CA GLY A 483 26.54 -13.68 -50.11
C GLY A 483 25.64 -13.38 -51.32
N SER A 484 26.18 -12.62 -52.26
CA SER A 484 25.77 -12.47 -53.68
C SER A 484 24.73 -11.41 -54.04
N ILE A 485 25.25 -10.43 -54.79
CA ILE A 485 24.66 -9.40 -55.67
C ILE A 485 24.01 -8.20 -54.97
#